data_AF-A0A364Y6W2-F1
#
_entry.id   AF-A0A364Y6W2-F1
#
_cell.length_a   1.000
_cell.length_b   1.000
_cell.length_c   1.000
_cell.angle_alpha   90.00
_cell.angle_beta   90.00
_cell.angle_gamma   90.00
#
_symmetry.space_group_name_H-M   'P 1'
#
loop_
_entity.id
_entity.type
_entity.pdbx_description
1 polymer ?
#
loop_
_entity_poly.entity_id
_entity_poly.type
_entity_poly.pdbx_seq_one_letter_code
_entity_poly.pdbx_strand_id
1 'polypeptide(L)'
;MDKILLIVGVALLSSFGAIAQEHEFKVGFKVISAHDSSRQYKPSTTSSHKLHYRPIEIDLWYPADVLPTDSIVSFSNLISLLEERCKYFDDTKIYQGLTEEMLQYICGSLNCSDHDILKSVNTTSYLNAPRVDIPFPLIVYFAGFNGMSYENYLLLELLAKKGFIVASVSSIGRYPGNMTMQQEDIMEQVKDAEYVIEYLTNAHIASDQIGLVGYSWGGLAATILAMKDSSKFKAIVSLDGSEQFSYADAAESSALNEFRTADYFTPQSIQAPFLYLDSDISTLETLPDSIYNLVDDIRGDKTYVKIDNATHEDFSSLSVVLSEDRSKTPYAVIQTLATNFFLDKLKGENVFFENIPKDGVAHQFSPPQVTTSRAETKMTLRFIGTIRDNKSNAPLAYANIGILNREIGTTSNSSGEFEIPFLESNVNDTIKVSMIGYEPTLILLDDIFKKLKTRIDIQLQQRDVELNEVVVTEKKLTTKILGNTTDSKFFGGKFASGDLGSEIAIRIKVKKSPTYLDAFSFNISYNTEDSAMFRVNVYEVVNGLPGRNMLRENIFIKVKGETGKMNVDLLKYNIVVTGDFFIGLEWVEGDRNAGIVFSSGFINKGTYYRKASQGRWKKFPMGVGFNVTAKY
;
A
#
# COMPACT_ATOMS: atom_id res chain seq x y z
N MET A 1 -3.62 17.61 82.75
CA MET A 1 -4.08 18.90 82.19
C MET A 1 -3.05 19.34 81.18
N ASP A 2 -3.51 20.13 80.21
CA ASP A 2 -2.81 20.74 79.08
C ASP A 2 -2.58 19.86 77.84
N LYS A 3 -2.87 20.31 76.62
CA LYS A 3 -3.98 21.11 76.07
C LYS A 3 -3.80 20.96 74.55
N ILE A 4 -4.85 20.53 73.87
CA ILE A 4 -4.96 20.48 72.40
C ILE A 4 -4.74 21.89 71.84
N LEU A 5 -3.87 22.03 70.82
CA LEU A 5 -3.88 23.19 69.93
C LEU A 5 -4.07 22.73 68.49
N LEU A 6 -5.30 22.93 68.02
CA LEU A 6 -5.76 22.83 66.65
C LEU A 6 -5.21 24.05 65.88
N ILE A 7 -4.38 23.83 64.85
CA ILE A 7 -4.04 24.89 63.89
C ILE A 7 -4.82 24.60 62.61
N VAL A 8 -5.89 25.38 62.44
CA VAL A 8 -6.63 25.53 61.19
C VAL A 8 -5.80 26.44 60.28
N GLY A 9 -5.20 25.86 59.24
CA GLY A 9 -4.50 26.59 58.17
C GLY A 9 -5.45 26.86 57.01
N VAL A 10 -5.81 28.13 56.86
CA VAL A 10 -6.71 28.71 55.87
C VAL A 10 -6.30 28.35 54.43
N ALA A 11 -7.28 27.89 53.65
CA ALA A 11 -7.19 27.76 52.20
C ALA A 11 -6.96 29.13 51.56
N LEU A 12 -5.77 29.34 51.01
CA LEU A 12 -5.50 30.43 50.09
C LEU A 12 -5.75 29.93 48.67
N LEU A 13 -6.94 30.25 48.17
CA LEU A 13 -7.22 30.39 46.74
C LEU A 13 -6.30 31.48 46.17
N SER A 14 -5.09 31.12 45.77
CA SER A 14 -4.24 31.96 44.93
C SER A 14 -4.46 31.56 43.47
N SER A 15 -5.25 32.40 42.80
CA SER A 15 -5.25 32.66 41.36
C SER A 15 -4.18 31.90 40.55
N PHE A 16 -4.63 30.90 39.78
CA PHE A 16 -3.85 30.32 38.69
C PHE A 16 -3.68 31.37 37.58
N GLY A 17 -2.65 32.18 37.74
CA GLY A 17 -2.04 33.01 36.71
C GLY A 17 -0.56 32.70 36.68
N ALA A 18 -0.22 31.42 36.58
CA ALA A 18 1.14 30.96 36.37
C ALA A 18 1.25 30.54 34.90
N ILE A 19 2.18 31.18 34.19
CA ILE A 19 2.66 30.79 32.87
C ILE A 19 2.84 29.26 32.87
N ALA A 20 1.98 28.54 32.12
CA ALA A 20 2.04 27.10 32.00
C ALA A 20 3.34 26.75 31.28
N GLN A 21 4.36 26.37 32.04
CA GLN A 21 5.53 25.71 31.51
C GLN A 21 5.03 24.36 30.96
N GLU A 22 5.14 24.12 29.65
CA GLU A 22 4.77 22.84 29.01
C GLU A 22 5.49 21.69 29.75
N HIS A 23 4.77 20.97 30.58
CA HIS A 23 5.29 19.77 31.22
C HIS A 23 5.12 18.60 30.26
N GLU A 24 6.22 18.14 29.64
CA GLU A 24 6.21 16.90 28.85
C GLU A 24 6.35 15.68 29.76
N PHE A 25 5.42 14.74 29.65
CA PHE A 25 5.44 13.50 30.41
C PHE A 25 6.47 12.51 29.85
N LYS A 26 6.99 11.63 30.71
CA LYS A 26 7.60 10.38 30.24
C LYS A 26 6.50 9.44 29.73
N VAL A 27 6.87 8.51 28.84
CA VAL A 27 5.91 7.66 28.14
C VAL A 27 6.02 6.22 28.60
N GLY A 28 4.94 5.65 29.09
CA GLY A 28 4.79 4.22 29.29
C GLY A 28 4.22 3.55 28.05
N PHE A 29 4.58 2.28 27.84
CA PHE A 29 3.98 1.41 26.84
C PHE A 29 3.57 0.08 27.48
N LYS A 30 2.38 -0.40 27.13
CA LYS A 30 1.88 -1.70 27.57
C LYS A 30 0.97 -2.33 26.52
N VAL A 31 1.07 -3.66 26.39
CA VAL A 31 0.10 -4.48 25.64
C VAL A 31 -0.96 -4.98 26.62
N ILE A 32 -2.25 -4.79 26.26
CA ILE A 32 -3.39 -5.32 27.01
C ILE A 32 -4.10 -6.35 26.13
N SER A 33 -4.13 -7.59 26.59
CA SER A 33 -4.91 -8.66 25.96
C SER A 33 -6.31 -8.72 26.55
N ALA A 34 -7.31 -8.65 25.69
CA ALA A 34 -8.73 -8.71 26.05
C ALA A 34 -9.50 -9.63 25.09
N HIS A 35 -10.73 -9.98 25.45
CA HIS A 35 -11.63 -10.76 24.60
C HIS A 35 -13.00 -10.09 24.59
N ASP A 36 -13.48 -9.78 23.39
CA ASP A 36 -14.85 -9.36 23.18
C ASP A 36 -15.75 -10.59 23.07
N SER A 37 -16.34 -10.97 24.19
CA SER A 37 -17.24 -12.13 24.28
C SER A 37 -18.57 -11.94 23.56
N SER A 38 -18.90 -10.73 23.09
CA SER A 38 -20.10 -10.47 22.30
C SER A 38 -19.96 -10.91 20.84
N ARG A 39 -18.73 -11.11 20.36
CA ARG A 39 -18.43 -11.48 18.98
C ARG A 39 -17.71 -12.82 18.90
N GLN A 40 -18.19 -13.69 18.01
CA GLN A 40 -17.46 -14.89 17.64
C GLN A 40 -16.36 -14.55 16.63
N TYR A 41 -15.17 -15.13 16.82
CA TYR A 41 -14.05 -14.97 15.90
C TYR A 41 -13.80 -16.23 15.07
N LYS A 42 -13.41 -17.34 15.69
CA LYS A 42 -13.24 -18.61 14.98
C LYS A 42 -14.57 -19.37 14.91
N PRO A 43 -15.13 -19.61 13.71
CA PRO A 43 -16.37 -20.35 13.56
C PRO A 43 -16.22 -21.81 14.03
N SER A 44 -17.34 -22.43 14.37
CA SER A 44 -17.40 -23.86 14.73
C SER A 44 -16.51 -24.28 15.92
N THR A 45 -16.26 -23.36 16.85
CA THR A 45 -15.52 -23.62 18.10
C THR A 45 -16.44 -23.56 19.32
N THR A 46 -16.05 -24.22 20.41
CA THR A 46 -16.70 -24.10 21.72
C THR A 46 -16.21 -22.87 22.47
N SER A 47 -16.97 -22.37 23.45
CA SER A 47 -16.60 -21.21 24.28
C SER A 47 -15.31 -21.35 25.07
N SER A 48 -14.80 -22.57 25.25
CA SER A 48 -13.50 -22.87 25.86
C SER A 48 -12.31 -22.71 24.91
N HIS A 49 -12.53 -22.58 23.60
CA HIS A 49 -11.46 -22.43 22.62
C HIS A 49 -10.89 -21.02 22.68
N LYS A 50 -9.54 -20.89 22.69
CA LYS A 50 -8.85 -19.60 22.86
C LYS A 50 -9.19 -18.54 21.79
N LEU A 51 -9.61 -18.98 20.59
CA LEU A 51 -10.05 -18.12 19.48
C LEU A 51 -11.56 -18.10 19.28
N HIS A 52 -12.35 -18.61 20.23
CA HIS A 52 -13.80 -18.62 20.09
C HIS A 52 -14.38 -17.21 20.04
N TYR A 53 -14.08 -16.43 21.08
CA TYR A 53 -14.43 -15.02 21.15
C TYR A 53 -13.39 -14.16 20.45
N ARG A 54 -13.79 -12.97 19.99
CA ARG A 54 -12.89 -12.01 19.32
C ARG A 54 -11.75 -11.60 20.25
N PRO A 55 -10.50 -12.02 19.97
CA PRO A 55 -9.35 -11.53 20.72
C PRO A 55 -9.04 -10.09 20.33
N ILE A 56 -8.67 -9.28 21.30
CA ILE A 56 -8.32 -7.86 21.14
C ILE A 56 -6.96 -7.65 21.81
N GLU A 57 -5.95 -7.26 21.03
CA GLU A 57 -4.63 -6.90 21.51
C GLU A 57 -4.44 -5.39 21.40
N ILE A 58 -4.46 -4.69 22.53
CA ILE A 58 -4.42 -3.23 22.62
C ILE A 58 -2.98 -2.80 22.91
N ASP A 59 -2.41 -2.01 22.01
CA ASP A 59 -1.16 -1.30 22.26
C ASP A 59 -1.46 0.06 22.89
N LEU A 60 -1.04 0.26 24.14
CA LEU A 60 -1.35 1.46 24.91
C LEU A 60 -0.09 2.26 25.21
N TRP A 61 -0.03 3.50 24.72
CA TRP A 61 0.93 4.53 25.14
C TRP A 61 0.25 5.51 26.12
N TYR A 62 0.97 5.90 27.16
CA TYR A 62 0.38 6.74 28.22
C TYR A 62 1.43 7.56 28.97
N PRO A 63 1.05 8.70 29.59
CA PRO A 63 1.88 9.42 30.54
C PRO A 63 2.28 8.53 31.72
N ALA A 64 3.57 8.44 32.04
CA ALA A 64 4.11 7.51 33.03
C ALA A 64 5.04 8.16 34.06
N ASP A 65 4.98 7.65 35.29
CA ASP A 65 5.89 7.91 36.39
C ASP A 65 7.05 6.90 36.32
N VAL A 66 8.02 7.20 35.45
CA VAL A 66 9.13 6.28 35.12
C VAL A 66 10.10 6.11 36.30
N LEU A 67 10.40 4.86 36.63
CA LEU A 67 11.39 4.46 37.62
C LEU A 67 12.74 4.15 36.96
N PRO A 68 13.87 4.29 37.68
CA PRO A 68 15.19 3.91 37.14
C PRO A 68 15.34 2.44 36.72
N THR A 69 14.45 1.57 37.20
CA THR A 69 14.41 0.13 36.87
C THR A 69 13.61 -0.20 35.62
N ASP A 70 12.85 0.77 35.09
CA ASP A 70 11.98 0.53 33.94
C ASP A 70 12.79 0.37 32.67
N SER A 71 12.38 -0.59 31.84
CA SER A 71 13.09 -0.94 30.60
C SER A 71 12.50 -0.18 29.41
N ILE A 72 13.37 0.37 28.56
CA ILE A 72 12.96 1.00 27.32
C ILE A 72 12.57 -0.07 26.30
N VAL A 73 11.48 0.16 25.60
CA VAL A 73 11.03 -0.67 24.47
C VAL A 73 11.91 -0.33 23.27
N SER A 74 12.48 -1.32 22.60
CA SER A 74 13.15 -1.10 21.31
C SER A 74 12.14 -1.11 20.17
N PHE A 75 12.48 -0.49 19.05
CA PHE A 75 11.69 -0.60 17.82
C PHE A 75 11.50 -2.06 17.40
N SER A 76 12.52 -2.90 17.58
CA SER A 76 12.42 -4.34 17.35
C SER A 76 11.35 -5.02 18.19
N ASN A 77 11.15 -4.59 19.45
CA ASN A 77 10.11 -5.15 20.31
C ASN A 77 8.72 -4.78 19.81
N LEU A 78 8.54 -3.59 19.22
CA LEU A 78 7.26 -3.21 18.62
C LEU A 78 6.98 -4.00 17.33
N ILE A 79 8.00 -4.19 16.47
CA ILE A 79 7.86 -4.96 15.24
C ILE A 79 7.62 -6.45 15.52
N SER A 80 8.25 -7.02 16.57
CA SER A 80 8.06 -8.45 16.89
C SER A 80 6.63 -8.81 17.28
N LEU A 81 5.83 -7.83 17.77
CA LEU A 81 4.41 -8.03 18.03
C LEU A 81 3.65 -8.44 16.77
N LEU A 82 4.09 -8.04 15.57
CA LEU A 82 3.50 -8.46 14.30
C LEU A 82 3.47 -9.98 14.19
N GLU A 83 4.64 -10.61 14.34
CA GLU A 83 4.76 -12.05 14.20
C GLU A 83 4.06 -12.80 15.34
N GLU A 84 4.17 -12.31 16.58
CA GLU A 84 3.47 -12.89 17.73
C GLU A 84 1.95 -12.87 17.54
N ARG A 85 1.41 -11.77 17.02
CA ARG A 85 -0.02 -11.62 16.74
C ARG A 85 -0.47 -12.46 15.57
N CYS A 86 0.28 -12.53 14.48
CA CYS A 86 -0.06 -13.43 13.39
C CYS A 86 -0.14 -14.89 13.87
N LYS A 87 0.79 -15.34 14.73
CA LYS A 87 0.74 -16.67 15.37
C LYS A 87 -0.49 -16.85 16.27
N TYR A 88 -0.96 -15.76 16.88
CA TYR A 88 -2.10 -15.80 17.80
C TYR A 88 -3.43 -15.79 17.05
N PHE A 89 -3.64 -14.86 16.12
CA PHE A 89 -4.89 -14.65 15.39
C PHE A 89 -5.18 -15.73 14.33
N ASP A 90 -4.15 -16.39 13.80
CA ASP A 90 -4.28 -17.41 12.77
C ASP A 90 -3.60 -18.71 13.19
N ASP A 91 -4.40 -19.71 13.56
CA ASP A 91 -3.95 -21.05 13.90
C ASP A 91 -3.97 -22.03 12.72
N THR A 92 -4.15 -21.53 11.49
CA THR A 92 -4.10 -22.32 10.25
C THR A 92 -2.71 -22.37 9.61
N LYS A 93 -1.81 -21.47 10.02
CA LYS A 93 -0.47 -21.33 9.44
C LYS A 93 0.60 -21.25 10.52
N ILE A 94 1.82 -21.61 10.13
CA ILE A 94 3.01 -21.37 10.95
C ILE A 94 3.65 -20.08 10.44
N TYR A 95 3.68 -19.07 11.31
CA TYR A 95 4.38 -17.82 11.06
C TYR A 95 5.77 -17.91 11.66
N GLN A 96 6.80 -17.68 10.85
CA GLN A 96 8.19 -17.65 11.31
C GLN A 96 8.98 -16.65 10.45
N GLY A 97 9.70 -15.74 11.10
CA GLY A 97 10.62 -14.81 10.43
C GLY A 97 9.96 -13.56 9.85
N LEU A 98 8.66 -13.35 10.06
CA LEU A 98 7.94 -12.16 9.60
C LEU A 98 8.54 -10.86 10.15
N THR A 99 9.01 -10.91 11.41
CA THR A 99 9.72 -9.79 12.04
C THR A 99 10.96 -9.41 11.23
N GLU A 100 11.77 -10.40 10.85
CA GLU A 100 13.00 -10.17 10.08
C GLU A 100 12.69 -9.69 8.66
N GLU A 101 11.67 -10.25 8.00
CA GLU A 101 11.26 -9.77 6.68
C GLU A 101 10.76 -8.32 6.73
N MET A 102 10.03 -7.91 7.78
CA MET A 102 9.59 -6.53 7.96
C MET A 102 10.74 -5.57 8.25
N LEU A 103 11.72 -5.98 9.07
CA LEU A 103 12.92 -5.16 9.29
C LEU A 103 13.73 -5.00 7.98
N GLN A 104 13.81 -6.05 7.15
CA GLN A 104 14.43 -5.95 5.83
C GLN A 104 13.66 -5.03 4.88
N TYR A 105 12.31 -5.08 4.91
CA TYR A 105 11.44 -4.16 4.16
C TYR A 105 11.78 -2.70 4.49
N ILE A 106 11.75 -2.37 5.79
CA ILE A 106 12.00 -1.02 6.29
C ILE A 106 13.44 -0.60 5.97
N CYS A 107 14.40 -1.51 6.09
CA CYS A 107 15.78 -1.18 5.75
C CYS A 107 15.94 -0.88 4.25
N GLY A 108 15.26 -1.65 3.40
CA GLY A 108 15.25 -1.46 1.97
C GLY A 108 14.64 -0.12 1.55
N SER A 109 13.55 0.32 2.19
CA SER A 109 12.93 1.63 1.91
C SER A 109 13.81 2.80 2.36
N LEU A 110 14.52 2.65 3.49
CA LEU A 110 15.45 3.64 4.02
C LEU A 110 16.85 3.58 3.40
N ASN A 111 17.08 2.63 2.49
CA ASN A 111 18.38 2.37 1.86
C ASN A 111 19.51 2.15 2.90
N CYS A 112 19.23 1.46 4.01
CA CYS A 112 20.28 1.05 4.94
C CYS A 112 21.05 -0.18 4.44
N SER A 113 22.31 -0.30 4.87
CA SER A 113 23.20 -1.39 4.45
C SER A 113 22.95 -2.71 5.17
N ASP A 114 22.37 -2.65 6.36
CA ASP A 114 22.15 -3.80 7.25
C ASP A 114 20.89 -3.54 8.09
N HIS A 115 19.92 -4.46 8.06
CA HIS A 115 18.65 -4.30 8.78
C HIS A 115 18.80 -4.51 10.29
N ASP A 116 19.91 -5.08 10.76
CA ASP A 116 20.19 -5.23 12.19
C ASP A 116 20.30 -3.87 12.91
N ILE A 117 20.60 -2.78 12.19
CA ILE A 117 20.61 -1.44 12.76
C ILE A 117 19.24 -1.06 13.35
N LEU A 118 18.14 -1.47 12.70
CA LEU A 118 16.78 -1.20 13.15
C LEU A 118 16.47 -1.91 14.47
N LYS A 119 17.14 -3.03 14.78
CA LYS A 119 16.95 -3.75 16.03
C LYS A 119 17.47 -2.98 17.24
N SER A 120 18.44 -2.09 17.00
CA SER A 120 19.07 -1.26 18.03
C SER A 120 18.41 0.10 18.24
N VAL A 121 17.41 0.44 17.43
CA VAL A 121 16.70 1.72 17.56
C VAL A 121 15.87 1.69 18.85
N ASN A 122 16.25 2.53 19.81
CA ASN A 122 15.47 2.71 21.03
C ASN A 122 14.30 3.64 20.77
N THR A 123 13.16 3.29 21.35
CA THR A 123 12.02 4.20 21.44
C THR A 123 12.19 5.13 22.65
N THR A 124 11.20 5.98 22.93
CA THR A 124 11.12 6.74 24.18
C THR A 124 10.07 6.20 25.15
N SER A 125 9.59 4.98 24.89
CA SER A 125 8.57 4.28 25.66
C SER A 125 9.18 3.33 26.69
N TYR A 126 8.65 3.37 27.91
CA TYR A 126 9.05 2.51 29.02
C TYR A 126 8.03 1.39 29.21
N LEU A 127 8.48 0.15 29.09
CA LEU A 127 7.63 -1.04 29.16
C LEU A 127 7.03 -1.19 30.56
N ASN A 128 5.70 -1.21 30.64
CA ASN A 128 4.93 -1.40 31.89
C ASN A 128 5.24 -0.39 33.01
N ALA A 129 5.83 0.77 32.69
CA ALA A 129 6.05 1.82 33.68
C ALA A 129 4.71 2.23 34.34
N PRO A 130 4.70 2.60 35.63
CA PRO A 130 3.49 3.08 36.30
C PRO A 130 2.87 4.27 35.55
N ARG A 131 1.55 4.22 35.30
CA ARG A 131 0.81 5.32 34.66
C ARG A 131 0.63 6.46 35.66
N VAL A 132 0.75 7.70 35.19
CA VAL A 132 0.28 8.88 35.93
C VAL A 132 -1.22 8.75 36.15
N ASP A 133 -1.68 8.73 37.40
CA ASP A 133 -3.07 8.39 37.76
C ASP A 133 -4.08 9.53 37.50
N ILE A 134 -4.16 9.95 36.24
CA ILE A 134 -5.08 10.95 35.72
C ILE A 134 -5.74 10.35 34.46
N PRO A 135 -7.07 10.36 34.34
CA PRO A 135 -7.75 9.88 33.13
C PRO A 135 -7.59 10.93 32.03
N PHE A 136 -6.45 10.90 31.33
CA PHE A 136 -6.19 11.81 30.21
C PHE A 136 -7.17 11.58 29.05
N PRO A 137 -7.35 12.56 28.13
CA PRO A 137 -8.12 12.35 26.91
C PRO A 137 -7.58 11.16 26.09
N LEU A 138 -8.49 10.41 25.49
CA LEU A 138 -8.19 9.21 24.72
C LEU A 138 -7.99 9.56 23.24
N ILE A 139 -6.89 9.10 22.66
CA ILE A 139 -6.71 9.03 21.20
C ILE A 139 -6.73 7.57 20.78
N VAL A 140 -7.62 7.23 19.84
CA VAL A 140 -7.66 5.89 19.24
C VAL A 140 -6.98 5.94 17.88
N TYR A 141 -5.88 5.19 17.75
CA TYR A 141 -5.15 5.04 16.50
C TYR A 141 -5.64 3.81 15.74
N PHE A 142 -5.97 3.98 14.47
CA PHE A 142 -6.32 2.90 13.55
C PHE A 142 -5.16 2.61 12.62
N ALA A 143 -4.69 1.37 12.64
CA ALA A 143 -3.61 0.94 11.78
C ALA A 143 -4.03 0.80 10.31
N GLY A 144 -3.06 0.97 9.40
CA GLY A 144 -3.19 0.75 7.97
C GLY A 144 -3.47 -0.70 7.59
N PHE A 145 -3.64 -1.00 6.30
CA PHE A 145 -4.08 -2.32 5.83
C PHE A 145 -3.10 -3.42 6.25
N ASN A 146 -3.56 -4.40 7.06
CA ASN A 146 -2.71 -5.42 7.71
C ASN A 146 -1.57 -4.83 8.60
N GLY A 147 -1.68 -3.55 8.96
CA GLY A 147 -0.75 -2.82 9.80
C GLY A 147 -1.02 -2.98 11.30
N MET A 148 -0.06 -2.49 12.09
CA MET A 148 -0.14 -2.40 13.55
C MET A 148 0.56 -1.13 14.04
N SER A 149 0.57 -0.92 15.35
CA SER A 149 1.09 0.29 15.99
C SER A 149 2.54 0.68 15.65
N TYR A 150 3.40 -0.29 15.29
CA TYR A 150 4.80 -0.04 14.93
C TYR A 150 4.94 0.94 13.76
N GLU A 151 3.92 1.08 12.91
CA GLU A 151 3.97 1.95 11.74
C GLU A 151 3.93 3.43 12.12
N ASN A 152 3.44 3.79 13.31
CA ASN A 152 3.32 5.19 13.74
C ASN A 152 3.71 5.46 15.19
N TYR A 153 4.52 4.59 15.79
CA TYR A 153 4.87 4.65 17.21
C TYR A 153 5.42 6.03 17.65
N LEU A 154 6.13 6.76 16.78
CA LEU A 154 6.64 8.11 17.10
C LEU A 154 5.51 9.13 17.36
N LEU A 155 4.44 9.10 16.55
CA LEU A 155 3.26 9.94 16.78
C LEU A 155 2.55 9.54 18.08
N LEU A 156 2.38 8.23 18.33
CA LEU A 156 1.74 7.71 19.53
C LEU A 156 2.50 8.12 20.80
N GLU A 157 3.84 8.04 20.76
CA GLU A 157 4.71 8.52 21.84
C GLU A 157 4.57 10.02 22.06
N LEU A 158 4.57 10.83 21.00
CA LEU A 158 4.46 12.28 21.14
C LEU A 158 3.12 12.69 21.75
N LEU A 159 2.02 12.08 21.31
CA LEU A 159 0.71 12.31 21.91
C LEU A 159 0.72 11.93 23.40
N ALA A 160 1.31 10.79 23.77
CA ALA A 160 1.45 10.41 25.18
C ALA A 160 2.29 11.43 25.98
N LYS A 161 3.40 11.96 25.42
CA LYS A 161 4.19 13.03 26.06
C LYS A 161 3.38 14.29 26.33
N LYS A 162 2.42 14.58 25.45
CA LYS A 162 1.52 15.75 25.55
C LYS A 162 0.29 15.52 26.43
N GLY A 163 0.23 14.38 27.14
CA GLY A 163 -0.83 14.10 28.10
C GLY A 163 -2.07 13.49 27.47
N PHE A 164 -1.91 12.55 26.54
CA PHE A 164 -2.99 11.73 25.99
C PHE A 164 -2.79 10.25 26.36
N ILE A 165 -3.87 9.52 26.63
CA ILE A 165 -3.83 8.05 26.53
C ILE A 165 -4.00 7.72 25.05
N VAL A 166 -3.12 6.90 24.48
CA VAL A 166 -3.18 6.53 23.07
C VAL A 166 -3.33 5.02 22.95
N ALA A 167 -4.45 4.57 22.41
CA ALA A 167 -4.75 3.15 22.19
C ALA A 167 -4.73 2.84 20.70
N SER A 168 -3.82 1.97 20.27
CA SER A 168 -3.73 1.54 18.88
C SER A 168 -4.50 0.25 18.63
N VAL A 169 -5.34 0.27 17.60
CA VAL A 169 -6.15 -0.85 17.10
C VAL A 169 -5.52 -1.39 15.82
N SER A 170 -5.04 -2.64 15.89
CA SER A 170 -4.43 -3.35 14.76
C SER A 170 -5.44 -3.63 13.64
N SER A 171 -4.97 -3.71 12.40
CA SER A 171 -5.84 -4.02 11.24
C SER A 171 -6.01 -5.52 11.08
N ILE A 172 -7.00 -6.06 11.81
CA ILE A 172 -7.30 -7.50 11.85
C ILE A 172 -8.71 -7.75 11.29
N GLY A 173 -8.82 -8.53 10.22
CA GLY A 173 -10.11 -8.92 9.63
C GLY A 173 -10.79 -10.05 10.39
N ARG A 174 -11.83 -10.66 9.81
CA ARG A 174 -12.43 -11.91 10.34
C ARG A 174 -11.41 -13.05 10.29
N TYR A 175 -11.68 -14.12 11.04
CA TYR A 175 -10.80 -15.30 11.08
C TYR A 175 -10.52 -15.81 9.64
N PRO A 176 -9.25 -16.04 9.26
CA PRO A 176 -8.08 -16.14 10.12
C PRO A 176 -7.23 -14.85 10.23
N GLY A 177 -7.85 -13.70 10.45
CA GLY A 177 -7.20 -12.50 10.98
C GLY A 177 -6.59 -11.54 9.95
N ASN A 178 -6.39 -11.97 8.71
CA ASN A 178 -5.94 -11.06 7.66
C ASN A 178 -7.05 -10.06 7.30
N MET A 179 -6.69 -8.79 7.17
CA MET A 179 -7.55 -7.77 6.59
C MET A 179 -7.77 -8.06 5.10
N THR A 180 -9.01 -7.89 4.65
CA THR A 180 -9.38 -7.92 3.22
C THR A 180 -10.13 -6.63 2.87
N MET A 181 -10.34 -6.37 1.58
CA MET A 181 -11.16 -5.24 1.13
C MET A 181 -12.67 -5.54 1.17
N GLN A 182 -13.12 -6.47 2.01
CA GLN A 182 -14.54 -6.72 2.24
C GLN A 182 -15.08 -5.84 3.37
N GLN A 183 -16.35 -5.45 3.25
CA GLN A 183 -17.04 -4.61 4.24
C GLN A 183 -17.05 -5.24 5.64
N GLU A 184 -17.22 -6.55 5.74
CA GLU A 184 -17.27 -7.22 7.02
C GLU A 184 -15.92 -7.17 7.74
N ASP A 185 -14.80 -7.17 7.01
CA ASP A 185 -13.46 -7.20 7.60
C ASP A 185 -13.04 -5.82 8.15
N ILE A 186 -13.32 -4.72 7.44
CA ILE A 186 -13.09 -3.37 8.00
C ILE A 186 -13.98 -3.13 9.22
N MET A 187 -15.22 -3.64 9.19
CA MET A 187 -16.15 -3.47 10.30
C MET A 187 -15.70 -4.24 11.55
N GLU A 188 -14.88 -5.28 11.44
CA GLU A 188 -14.25 -5.88 12.62
C GLU A 188 -13.23 -4.95 13.26
N GLN A 189 -12.42 -4.21 12.48
CA GLN A 189 -11.51 -3.18 13.03
C GLN A 189 -12.28 -2.03 13.69
N VAL A 190 -13.41 -1.60 13.10
CA VAL A 190 -14.30 -0.59 13.69
C VAL A 190 -14.86 -1.06 15.03
N LYS A 191 -15.39 -2.29 15.10
CA LYS A 191 -15.95 -2.86 16.34
C LYS A 191 -14.88 -3.12 17.40
N ASP A 192 -13.65 -3.47 16.99
CA ASP A 192 -12.52 -3.59 17.90
C ASP A 192 -12.23 -2.24 18.58
N ALA A 193 -12.25 -1.14 17.82
CA ALA A 193 -12.10 0.19 18.39
C ALA A 193 -13.26 0.59 19.33
N GLU A 194 -14.50 0.24 18.99
CA GLU A 194 -15.65 0.44 19.90
C GLU A 194 -15.42 -0.26 21.24
N TYR A 195 -15.00 -1.53 21.21
CA TYR A 195 -14.66 -2.30 22.40
C TYR A 195 -13.51 -1.68 23.19
N VAL A 196 -12.43 -1.25 22.52
CA VAL A 196 -11.27 -0.62 23.16
C VAL A 196 -11.65 0.67 23.88
N ILE A 197 -12.46 1.51 23.23
CA ILE A 197 -12.96 2.76 23.84
C ILE A 197 -13.73 2.42 25.11
N GLU A 198 -14.74 1.54 25.03
CA GLU A 198 -15.57 1.17 26.17
C GLU A 198 -14.75 0.55 27.30
N TYR A 199 -13.81 -0.34 26.96
CA TYR A 199 -12.92 -0.99 27.92
C TYR A 199 -12.11 0.04 28.72
N LEU A 200 -11.46 0.99 28.02
CA LEU A 200 -10.60 1.99 28.65
C LEU A 200 -11.38 3.05 29.43
N THR A 201 -12.53 3.50 28.92
CA THR A 201 -13.36 4.50 29.61
C THR A 201 -14.06 3.92 30.82
N ASN A 202 -14.61 2.71 30.75
CA ASN A 202 -15.27 2.05 31.88
C ASN A 202 -14.29 1.71 33.00
N ALA A 203 -13.05 1.34 32.64
CA ALA A 203 -11.98 1.11 33.60
C ALA A 203 -11.36 2.41 34.17
N HIS A 204 -11.84 3.58 33.74
CA HIS A 204 -11.31 4.90 34.12
C HIS A 204 -9.80 5.06 33.82
N ILE A 205 -9.31 4.33 32.81
CA ILE A 205 -7.92 4.44 32.33
C ILE A 205 -7.75 5.72 31.49
N ALA A 206 -8.78 6.06 30.70
CA ALA A 206 -8.87 7.28 29.92
C ALA A 206 -10.21 7.98 30.16
N SER A 207 -10.29 9.28 29.88
CA SER A 207 -11.54 10.05 29.93
C SER A 207 -12.44 9.82 28.70
N ASP A 208 -13.63 10.40 28.74
CA ASP A 208 -14.61 10.40 27.65
C ASP A 208 -14.33 11.45 26.56
N GLN A 209 -13.24 12.23 26.68
CA GLN A 209 -12.77 13.12 25.63
C GLN A 209 -11.96 12.31 24.61
N ILE A 210 -12.62 11.93 23.51
CA ILE A 210 -12.08 10.95 22.55
C ILE A 210 -11.75 11.62 21.21
N GLY A 211 -10.54 11.39 20.72
CA GLY A 211 -10.10 11.71 19.36
C GLY A 211 -9.77 10.45 18.57
N LEU A 212 -9.96 10.50 17.26
CA LEU A 212 -9.64 9.40 16.35
C LEU A 212 -8.52 9.81 15.41
N VAL A 213 -7.55 8.92 15.18
CA VAL A 213 -6.54 9.08 14.14
C VAL A 213 -6.37 7.79 13.36
N GLY A 214 -6.20 7.86 12.04
CA GLY A 214 -5.99 6.67 11.22
C GLY A 214 -5.03 6.92 10.08
N TYR A 215 -4.20 5.92 9.77
CA TYR A 215 -3.27 5.94 8.64
C TYR A 215 -3.77 5.04 7.52
N SER A 216 -3.81 5.55 6.28
CA SER A 216 -4.18 4.75 5.10
C SER A 216 -5.58 4.11 5.28
N TRP A 217 -5.68 2.78 5.22
CA TRP A 217 -6.91 2.03 5.55
C TRP A 217 -7.49 2.39 6.92
N GLY A 218 -6.64 2.69 7.90
CA GLY A 218 -7.06 3.12 9.22
C GLY A 218 -7.79 4.46 9.22
N GLY A 219 -7.48 5.36 8.28
CA GLY A 219 -8.23 6.61 8.08
C GLY A 219 -9.68 6.34 7.68
N LEU A 220 -9.89 5.36 6.79
CA LEU A 220 -11.21 4.91 6.38
C LEU A 220 -11.97 4.28 7.57
N ALA A 221 -11.32 3.38 8.32
CA ALA A 221 -11.93 2.74 9.48
C ALA A 221 -12.31 3.75 10.59
N ALA A 222 -11.42 4.70 10.91
CA ALA A 222 -11.67 5.77 11.87
C ALA A 222 -12.86 6.65 11.43
N THR A 223 -12.92 6.96 10.14
CA THR A 223 -14.00 7.76 9.55
C THR A 223 -15.34 7.03 9.59
N ILE A 224 -15.38 5.72 9.30
CA ILE A 224 -16.59 4.90 9.44
C ILE A 224 -17.08 4.88 10.90
N LEU A 225 -16.17 4.74 11.87
CA LEU A 225 -16.55 4.82 13.28
C LEU A 225 -17.16 6.19 13.62
N ALA A 226 -16.56 7.28 13.13
CA ALA A 226 -17.09 8.63 13.31
C ALA A 226 -18.47 8.82 12.67
N MET A 227 -18.76 8.19 11.54
CA MET A 227 -20.09 8.24 10.90
C MET A 227 -21.15 7.55 11.76
N LYS A 228 -20.77 6.48 12.46
CA LYS A 228 -21.67 5.66 13.28
C LYS A 228 -22.09 6.34 14.59
N ASP A 229 -21.18 7.08 15.22
CA ASP A 229 -21.44 7.81 16.48
C ASP A 229 -20.68 9.14 16.53
N SER A 230 -21.06 10.08 15.66
CA SER A 230 -20.35 11.35 15.56
C SER A 230 -20.37 12.17 16.86
N SER A 231 -21.37 12.00 17.74
CA SER A 231 -21.45 12.76 18.98
C SER A 231 -20.36 12.40 20.00
N LYS A 232 -19.79 11.20 19.88
CA LYS A 232 -18.80 10.67 20.82
C LYS A 232 -17.40 11.25 20.62
N PHE A 233 -17.09 11.77 19.43
CA PHE A 233 -15.73 12.17 19.07
C PHE A 233 -15.57 13.70 19.05
N LYS A 234 -14.41 14.17 19.54
CA LYS A 234 -14.05 15.60 19.61
C LYS A 234 -13.13 16.05 18.48
N ALA A 235 -12.42 15.11 17.86
CA ALA A 235 -11.52 15.37 16.75
C ALA A 235 -11.27 14.10 15.95
N ILE A 236 -11.10 14.24 14.64
CA ILE A 236 -10.75 13.15 13.74
C ILE A 236 -9.57 13.63 12.89
N VAL A 237 -8.51 12.83 12.81
CA VAL A 237 -7.34 13.09 11.97
C VAL A 237 -7.16 11.91 11.02
N SER A 238 -7.13 12.16 9.72
CA SER A 238 -6.81 11.17 8.71
C SER A 238 -5.44 11.45 8.11
N LEU A 239 -4.56 10.46 8.19
CA LEU A 239 -3.20 10.49 7.68
C LEU A 239 -3.20 9.75 6.33
N ASP A 240 -3.33 10.50 5.25
CA ASP A 240 -3.38 9.98 3.87
C ASP A 240 -4.36 8.80 3.75
N GLY A 241 -5.56 8.99 4.30
CA GLY A 241 -6.54 7.91 4.52
C GLY A 241 -7.36 7.55 3.29
N SER A 242 -7.64 6.25 3.12
CA SER A 242 -8.26 5.66 1.92
C SER A 242 -9.70 6.10 1.64
N GLU A 243 -10.35 6.80 2.56
CA GLU A 243 -11.71 7.30 2.38
C GLU A 243 -11.84 8.31 1.22
N GLN A 244 -10.75 8.98 0.85
CA GLN A 244 -10.68 9.89 -0.30
C GLN A 244 -9.82 9.38 -1.47
N PHE A 245 -9.15 8.23 -1.33
CA PHE A 245 -8.30 7.67 -2.39
C PHE A 245 -9.12 7.05 -3.53
N SER A 246 -8.62 7.21 -4.76
CA SER A 246 -8.96 6.35 -5.89
C SER A 246 -7.70 5.60 -6.30
N TYR A 247 -7.75 4.27 -6.23
CA TYR A 247 -6.66 3.45 -6.77
C TYR A 247 -6.73 3.47 -8.29
N ALA A 248 -5.57 3.48 -8.96
CA ALA A 248 -5.50 3.35 -10.42
C ALA A 248 -6.02 1.97 -10.91
N ASP A 249 -6.14 1.01 -9.99
CA ASP A 249 -6.71 -0.31 -10.24
C ASP A 249 -8.24 -0.27 -10.10
N ALA A 250 -8.95 -0.75 -11.13
CA ALA A 250 -10.40 -0.70 -11.19
C ALA A 250 -11.08 -1.61 -10.16
N ALA A 251 -10.46 -2.73 -9.75
CA ALA A 251 -11.01 -3.65 -8.76
C ALA A 251 -10.86 -3.08 -7.34
N GLU A 252 -9.68 -2.53 -7.02
CA GLU A 252 -9.46 -1.84 -5.73
C GLU A 252 -10.32 -0.58 -5.63
N SER A 253 -10.49 0.17 -6.72
CA SER A 253 -11.43 1.30 -6.77
C SER A 253 -12.89 0.86 -6.65
N SER A 254 -13.27 -0.29 -7.24
CA SER A 254 -14.63 -0.85 -7.10
C SER A 254 -14.90 -1.27 -5.66
N ALA A 255 -13.95 -1.97 -5.02
CA ALA A 255 -14.06 -2.36 -3.62
C ALA A 255 -14.18 -1.13 -2.71
N LEU A 256 -13.35 -0.09 -2.91
CA LEU A 256 -13.50 1.18 -2.19
C LEU A 256 -14.86 1.85 -2.42
N ASN A 257 -15.39 1.80 -3.65
CA ASN A 257 -16.71 2.32 -3.96
C ASN A 257 -17.83 1.55 -3.26
N GLU A 258 -17.70 0.24 -3.06
CA GLU A 258 -18.69 -0.54 -2.30
C GLU A 258 -18.85 -0.01 -0.88
N PHE A 259 -17.76 0.33 -0.18
CA PHE A 259 -17.84 0.97 1.14
C PHE A 259 -18.55 2.31 1.07
N ARG A 260 -18.21 3.15 0.07
CA ARG A 260 -18.80 4.50 -0.09
C ARG A 260 -20.30 4.48 -0.40
N THR A 261 -20.79 3.37 -0.96
CA THR A 261 -22.22 3.16 -1.26
C THR A 261 -22.96 2.39 -0.16
N ALA A 262 -22.27 1.94 0.89
CA ALA A 262 -22.89 1.19 1.96
C ALA A 262 -23.77 2.08 2.85
N ASP A 263 -24.85 1.52 3.41
CA ASP A 263 -25.82 2.26 4.22
C ASP A 263 -25.21 2.96 5.45
N TYR A 264 -24.11 2.44 5.99
CA TYR A 264 -23.41 3.03 7.14
C TYR A 264 -22.47 4.19 6.75
N PHE A 265 -22.15 4.35 5.47
CA PHE A 265 -21.19 5.35 4.99
C PHE A 265 -21.89 6.70 4.80
N THR A 266 -21.97 7.46 5.88
CA THR A 266 -22.78 8.68 5.96
C THR A 266 -21.94 9.89 6.38
N PRO A 267 -21.06 10.43 5.50
CA PRO A 267 -20.15 11.53 5.87
C PRO A 267 -20.85 12.76 6.44
N GLN A 268 -22.10 13.03 6.02
CA GLN A 268 -22.91 14.14 6.52
C GLN A 268 -23.32 13.98 8.00
N SER A 269 -23.14 12.81 8.61
CA SER A 269 -23.36 12.62 10.04
C SER A 269 -22.21 13.14 10.90
N ILE A 270 -21.01 13.30 10.32
CA ILE A 270 -19.81 13.76 11.03
C ILE A 270 -19.92 15.25 11.37
N GLN A 271 -20.01 15.54 12.66
CA GLN A 271 -20.04 16.86 13.30
C GLN A 271 -18.71 17.23 13.98
N ALA A 272 -17.89 16.24 14.33
CA ALA A 272 -16.61 16.48 14.96
C ALA A 272 -15.64 17.19 13.99
N PRO A 273 -14.78 18.08 14.50
CA PRO A 273 -13.67 18.64 13.72
C PRO A 273 -12.83 17.57 13.03
N PHE A 274 -12.63 17.70 11.72
CA PHE A 274 -11.95 16.74 10.87
C PHE A 274 -10.71 17.37 10.21
N LEU A 275 -9.55 16.75 10.38
CA LEU A 275 -8.30 17.12 9.71
C LEU A 275 -7.91 16.01 8.73
N TYR A 276 -7.81 16.35 7.45
CA TYR A 276 -7.22 15.48 6.44
C TYR A 276 -5.82 15.95 6.08
N LEU A 277 -4.83 15.09 6.23
CA LEU A 277 -3.45 15.34 5.80
C LEU A 277 -3.17 14.49 4.56
N ASP A 278 -2.83 15.14 3.45
CA ASP A 278 -2.73 14.54 2.11
C ASP A 278 -1.30 14.57 1.56
N SER A 279 -0.88 13.51 0.88
CA SER A 279 0.40 13.41 0.19
C SER A 279 0.47 14.30 -1.06
N ASP A 280 1.65 14.86 -1.37
CA ASP A 280 1.80 15.78 -2.51
C ASP A 280 2.27 15.12 -3.80
N ILE A 281 3.05 14.05 -3.70
CA ILE A 281 3.53 13.29 -4.84
C ILE A 281 2.51 12.18 -5.16
N SER A 282 1.38 12.57 -5.77
CA SER A 282 0.58 11.59 -6.50
C SER A 282 1.38 11.18 -7.73
N THR A 283 1.51 9.87 -7.99
CA THR A 283 2.00 9.40 -9.27
C THR A 283 1.01 9.88 -10.34
N LEU A 284 1.29 11.05 -10.93
CA LEU A 284 0.64 11.71 -12.06
C LEU A 284 -0.71 11.10 -12.54
N GLU A 285 -1.76 11.90 -12.37
CA GLU A 285 -3.15 11.75 -12.87
C GLU A 285 -4.15 11.06 -11.94
N THR A 286 -4.43 11.67 -10.79
CA THR A 286 -5.79 11.75 -10.23
C THR A 286 -5.90 13.07 -9.46
N LEU A 287 -6.62 14.05 -10.00
CA LEU A 287 -7.37 14.94 -9.10
C LEU A 287 -8.30 14.00 -8.32
N PRO A 288 -8.56 14.21 -7.01
CA PRO A 288 -9.65 13.51 -6.35
C PRO A 288 -10.87 13.66 -7.26
N ASP A 289 -11.42 12.53 -7.72
CA ASP A 289 -12.56 12.56 -8.63
C ASP A 289 -13.58 13.48 -7.97
N SER A 290 -13.94 14.59 -8.61
CA SER A 290 -14.72 15.67 -7.97
C SER A 290 -16.13 15.22 -7.54
N ILE A 291 -16.44 13.95 -7.77
CA ILE A 291 -17.66 13.23 -7.44
C ILE A 291 -17.61 12.66 -6.01
N TYR A 292 -16.41 12.48 -5.42
CA TYR A 292 -16.22 11.80 -4.13
C TYR A 292 -15.26 12.53 -3.18
N ASN A 293 -15.34 13.86 -3.12
CA ASN A 293 -14.66 14.62 -2.07
C ASN A 293 -15.43 14.45 -0.75
N LEU A 294 -15.11 13.40 0.00
CA LEU A 294 -15.76 13.10 1.28
C LEU A 294 -15.79 14.30 2.23
N VAL A 295 -14.73 15.12 2.21
CA VAL A 295 -14.62 16.30 3.07
C VAL A 295 -15.75 17.29 2.77
N ASP A 296 -16.19 17.42 1.53
CA ASP A 296 -17.28 18.34 1.18
C ASP A 296 -18.59 17.97 1.88
N ASP A 297 -18.82 16.68 2.09
CA ASP A 297 -20.00 16.14 2.76
C ASP A 297 -19.95 16.21 4.29
N ILE A 298 -18.77 16.35 4.90
CA ILE A 298 -18.63 16.49 6.36
C ILE A 298 -19.25 17.82 6.83
N ARG A 299 -20.11 17.74 7.85
CA ARG A 299 -20.79 18.91 8.44
C ARG A 299 -19.95 19.63 9.50
N GLY A 300 -19.09 18.91 10.21
CA GLY A 300 -18.16 19.47 11.20
C GLY A 300 -17.14 20.41 10.59
N ASP A 301 -16.44 21.14 11.46
CA ASP A 301 -15.27 21.94 11.06
C ASP A 301 -14.27 21.06 10.33
N LYS A 302 -13.79 21.48 9.16
CA LYS A 302 -12.89 20.67 8.35
C LYS A 302 -11.68 21.45 7.88
N THR A 303 -10.54 20.80 7.95
CA THR A 303 -9.26 21.32 7.47
C THR A 303 -8.62 20.26 6.60
N TYR A 304 -8.17 20.67 5.43
CA TYR A 304 -7.37 19.83 4.54
C TYR A 304 -6.00 20.47 4.39
N VAL A 305 -4.95 19.67 4.58
CA VAL A 305 -3.58 20.13 4.44
C VAL A 305 -2.83 19.15 3.55
N LYS A 306 -2.25 19.67 2.47
CA LYS A 306 -1.40 18.91 1.56
C LYS A 306 0.06 19.12 1.94
N ILE A 307 0.82 18.04 2.12
CA ILE A 307 2.18 18.05 2.66
C ILE A 307 3.19 18.02 1.52
N ASP A 308 4.00 19.08 1.38
CA ASP A 308 4.96 19.23 0.28
C ASP A 308 5.89 18.03 0.16
N ASN A 309 6.06 17.51 -1.06
CA ASN A 309 6.95 16.40 -1.39
C ASN A 309 6.72 15.11 -0.59
N ALA A 310 5.59 14.97 0.11
CA ALA A 310 5.27 13.75 0.83
C ALA A 310 4.77 12.65 -0.12
N THR A 311 5.20 11.41 0.11
CA THR A 311 4.56 10.20 -0.42
C THR A 311 3.66 9.57 0.65
N HIS A 312 2.90 8.53 0.29
CA HIS A 312 2.03 7.79 1.23
C HIS A 312 2.81 7.27 2.45
N GLU A 313 4.02 6.74 2.22
CA GLU A 313 4.88 6.18 3.24
C GLU A 313 5.41 7.21 4.25
N ASP A 314 5.44 8.50 3.88
CA ASP A 314 5.87 9.58 4.75
C ASP A 314 4.86 9.90 5.87
N PHE A 315 3.66 9.31 5.82
CA PHE A 315 2.66 9.38 6.90
C PHE A 315 2.82 8.27 7.94
N SER A 316 3.87 7.47 7.78
CA SER A 316 4.31 6.45 8.73
C SER A 316 5.67 6.82 9.32
N SER A 317 5.84 6.57 10.63
CA SER A 317 7.12 6.71 11.33
C SER A 317 8.25 5.86 10.74
N LEU A 318 7.90 4.84 9.95
CA LEU A 318 8.85 3.97 9.27
C LEU A 318 9.71 4.71 8.26
N SER A 319 9.23 5.81 7.67
CA SER A 319 9.99 6.68 6.76
C SER A 319 11.18 7.39 7.44
N VAL A 320 11.19 7.47 8.78
CA VAL A 320 12.16 8.28 9.54
C VAL A 320 12.76 7.56 10.76
N VAL A 321 12.54 6.25 10.90
CA VAL A 321 12.97 5.50 12.08
C VAL A 321 14.50 5.54 12.28
N LEU A 322 15.28 5.62 11.20
CA LEU A 322 16.75 5.76 11.23
C LEU A 322 17.25 7.21 11.10
N SER A 323 16.38 8.19 10.94
CA SER A 323 16.79 9.58 10.73
C SER A 323 17.30 10.20 12.03
N GLU A 324 18.53 10.72 12.01
CA GLU A 324 19.15 11.44 13.14
C GLU A 324 18.50 12.81 13.37
N ASP A 325 18.19 13.53 12.29
CA ASP A 325 17.42 14.78 12.30
C ASP A 325 16.14 14.58 11.49
N ARG A 326 15.00 14.72 12.17
CA ARG A 326 13.67 14.58 11.59
C ARG A 326 13.02 15.93 11.30
N SER A 327 13.58 17.03 11.78
CA SER A 327 12.92 18.34 11.80
C SER A 327 12.50 18.87 10.42
N LYS A 328 13.14 18.38 9.36
CA LYS A 328 12.89 18.77 7.96
C LYS A 328 12.19 17.71 7.12
N THR A 329 11.75 16.61 7.71
CA THR A 329 11.05 15.55 6.96
C THR A 329 9.56 15.85 6.86
N PRO A 330 8.87 15.34 5.82
CA PRO A 330 7.41 15.46 5.74
C PRO A 330 6.73 14.86 6.98
N TYR A 331 7.26 13.74 7.51
CA TYR A 331 6.76 13.14 8.74
C TYR A 331 6.73 14.10 9.93
N ALA A 332 7.73 14.97 10.10
CA ALA A 332 7.73 15.94 11.20
C ALA A 332 6.62 16.99 11.06
N VAL A 333 6.31 17.42 9.84
CA VAL A 333 5.16 18.31 9.56
C VAL A 333 3.86 17.60 9.91
N ILE A 334 3.68 16.37 9.43
CA ILE A 334 2.50 15.53 9.68
C ILE A 334 2.28 15.32 11.18
N GLN A 335 3.34 14.93 11.89
CA GLN A 335 3.32 14.69 13.33
C GLN A 335 2.96 15.96 14.12
N THR A 336 3.52 17.12 13.73
CA THR A 336 3.23 18.41 14.35
C THR A 336 1.77 18.81 14.16
N LEU A 337 1.26 18.73 12.92
CA LEU A 337 -0.11 19.10 12.60
C LEU A 337 -1.12 18.21 13.33
N ALA A 338 -0.94 16.88 13.29
CA ALA A 338 -1.82 15.95 13.97
C ALA A 338 -1.84 16.19 15.50
N THR A 339 -0.67 16.38 16.10
CA THR A 339 -0.55 16.61 17.55
C THR A 339 -1.23 17.92 17.96
N ASN A 340 -0.92 19.02 17.26
CA ASN A 340 -1.49 20.33 17.59
C ASN A 340 -3.00 20.36 17.38
N PHE A 341 -3.52 19.63 16.39
CA PHE A 341 -4.96 19.51 16.19
C PHE A 341 -5.65 18.87 17.40
N PHE A 342 -5.08 17.80 17.96
CA PHE A 342 -5.62 17.18 19.17
C PHE A 342 -5.46 18.06 20.41
N LEU A 343 -4.34 18.76 20.56
CA LEU A 343 -4.15 19.73 21.65
C LEU A 343 -5.24 20.80 21.64
N ASP A 344 -5.61 21.32 20.48
CA ASP A 344 -6.68 22.31 20.35
C ASP A 344 -8.04 21.73 20.69
N LYS A 345 -8.39 20.60 20.06
CA LYS A 345 -9.76 20.09 20.09
C LYS A 345 -10.09 19.34 21.37
N LEU A 346 -9.11 18.74 22.05
CA LEU A 346 -9.33 17.98 23.29
C LEU A 346 -8.81 18.68 24.54
N LYS A 347 -7.85 19.61 24.43
CA LYS A 347 -7.25 20.32 25.58
C LYS A 347 -7.42 21.85 25.54
N GLY A 348 -7.90 22.41 24.43
CA GLY A 348 -8.20 23.85 24.30
C GLY A 348 -6.96 24.75 24.23
N GLU A 349 -5.83 24.23 23.76
CA GLU A 349 -4.55 24.95 23.78
C GLU A 349 -4.41 26.02 22.68
N ASN A 350 -5.22 25.96 21.61
CA ASN A 350 -5.27 26.92 20.49
C ASN A 350 -3.94 27.14 19.74
N VAL A 351 -3.15 26.08 19.60
CA VAL A 351 -1.82 26.04 18.98
C VAL A 351 -1.84 25.56 17.52
N PHE A 352 -2.91 24.97 17.00
CA PHE A 352 -2.92 24.36 15.65
C PHE A 352 -2.67 25.38 14.55
N PHE A 353 -3.55 26.38 14.41
CA PHE A 353 -3.45 27.37 13.34
C PHE A 353 -2.23 28.29 13.50
N GLU A 354 -1.76 28.51 14.73
CA GLU A 354 -0.56 29.33 15.00
C GLU A 354 0.73 28.64 14.56
N ASN A 355 0.75 27.30 14.59
CA ASN A 355 1.95 26.50 14.36
C ASN A 355 1.88 25.63 13.09
N ILE A 356 1.04 26.01 12.11
CA ILE A 356 1.10 25.38 10.78
C ILE A 356 2.44 25.77 10.14
N PRO A 357 3.32 24.80 9.82
CA PRO A 357 4.61 25.11 9.20
C PRO A 357 4.40 25.77 7.84
N LYS A 358 5.05 26.92 7.61
CA LYS A 358 5.01 27.60 6.31
C LYS A 358 5.84 26.87 5.25
N ASP A 359 6.91 26.22 5.69
CA ASP A 359 7.73 25.33 4.86
C ASP A 359 7.22 23.90 5.09
N GLY A 360 6.96 23.14 4.01
CA GLY A 360 6.52 21.74 4.09
C GLY A 360 5.01 21.53 3.91
N VAL A 361 4.23 22.58 3.65
CA VAL A 361 2.80 22.52 3.34
C VAL A 361 2.55 23.15 1.97
N ALA A 362 2.15 22.33 1.00
CA ALA A 362 1.88 22.75 -0.37
C ALA A 362 0.62 23.63 -0.45
N HIS A 363 -0.43 23.17 0.25
CA HIS A 363 -1.74 23.80 0.23
C HIS A 363 -2.45 23.58 1.56
N GLN A 364 -3.05 24.65 2.07
CA GLN A 364 -4.00 24.59 3.17
C GLN A 364 -5.36 25.00 2.62
N PHE A 365 -6.33 24.08 2.66
CA PHE A 365 -7.71 24.40 2.34
C PHE A 365 -8.52 24.40 3.64
N SER A 366 -8.99 25.59 4.01
CA SER A 366 -10.24 25.74 4.74
C SER A 366 -11.25 26.25 3.71
N PRO A 367 -12.45 25.66 3.67
CA PRO A 367 -13.18 25.17 2.47
C PRO A 367 -12.87 25.87 1.14
N PRO A 368 -12.75 25.15 0.00
CA PRO A 368 -12.61 25.79 -1.29
C PRO A 368 -13.79 26.74 -1.54
N GLN A 369 -13.46 27.97 -1.93
CA GLN A 369 -14.38 28.78 -2.71
C GLN A 369 -14.92 27.92 -3.86
N VAL A 370 -16.21 28.02 -4.10
CA VAL A 370 -16.88 27.46 -5.28
C VAL A 370 -16.20 28.03 -6.53
N THR A 371 -15.17 27.35 -7.03
CA THR A 371 -14.74 27.52 -8.41
C THR A 371 -15.63 26.62 -9.24
N THR A 372 -16.61 27.24 -9.87
CA THR A 372 -17.32 26.68 -11.02
C THR A 372 -16.33 26.54 -12.18
N SER A 373 -15.45 25.54 -12.15
CA SER A 373 -14.91 25.00 -13.39
C SER A 373 -15.78 23.82 -13.78
N ARG A 374 -16.64 24.07 -14.75
CA ARG A 374 -17.33 23.05 -15.53
C ARG A 374 -16.28 22.04 -15.98
N ALA A 375 -16.33 20.81 -15.45
CA ALA A 375 -15.57 19.72 -16.02
C ALA A 375 -16.06 19.57 -17.46
N GLU A 376 -15.24 19.93 -18.42
CA GLU A 376 -15.41 19.44 -19.78
C GLU A 376 -15.23 17.93 -19.69
N THR A 377 -16.33 17.19 -19.83
CA THR A 377 -16.29 15.75 -20.01
C THR A 377 -15.48 15.49 -21.28
N LYS A 378 -14.21 15.12 -21.13
CA LYS A 378 -13.39 14.67 -22.26
C LYS A 378 -14.09 13.47 -22.87
N MET A 379 -14.45 13.56 -24.15
CA MET A 379 -15.04 12.45 -24.89
C MET A 379 -14.00 11.33 -25.02
N THR A 380 -14.23 10.20 -24.37
CA THR A 380 -13.43 8.98 -24.61
C THR A 380 -13.95 8.32 -25.86
N LEU A 381 -13.13 8.28 -26.91
CA LEU A 381 -13.46 7.59 -28.16
C LEU A 381 -12.84 6.19 -28.13
N ARG A 382 -13.64 5.19 -28.48
CA ARG A 382 -13.20 3.79 -28.55
C ARG A 382 -12.84 3.42 -29.98
N PHE A 383 -11.64 2.88 -30.13
CA PHE A 383 -11.14 2.44 -31.40
C PHE A 383 -11.11 0.91 -31.45
N ILE A 384 -11.84 0.32 -32.39
CA ILE A 384 -11.94 -1.14 -32.56
C ILE A 384 -11.23 -1.58 -33.85
N GLY A 385 -10.64 -2.77 -33.88
CA GLY A 385 -9.94 -3.19 -35.08
C GLY A 385 -9.59 -4.66 -35.13
N THR A 386 -8.89 -5.05 -36.18
CA THR A 386 -8.34 -6.39 -36.33
C THR A 386 -6.89 -6.30 -36.78
N ILE A 387 -6.03 -7.17 -36.25
CA ILE A 387 -4.63 -7.31 -36.66
C ILE A 387 -4.49 -8.58 -37.50
N ARG A 388 -3.83 -8.49 -38.65
CA ARG A 388 -3.63 -9.61 -39.59
C ARG A 388 -2.19 -9.70 -40.07
N ASP A 389 -1.78 -10.90 -40.46
CA ASP A 389 -0.55 -11.08 -41.21
C ASP A 389 -0.72 -10.55 -42.64
N ASN A 390 0.27 -9.79 -43.11
CA ASN A 390 0.21 -9.13 -44.43
C ASN A 390 0.18 -10.11 -45.60
N LYS A 391 0.79 -11.31 -45.47
CA LYS A 391 0.90 -12.27 -46.58
C LYS A 391 -0.27 -13.26 -46.64
N SER A 392 -0.60 -13.86 -45.50
CA SER A 392 -1.62 -14.90 -45.36
C SER A 392 -3.00 -14.35 -45.04
N ASN A 393 -3.10 -13.09 -44.60
CA ASN A 393 -4.31 -12.45 -44.09
C ASN A 393 -4.92 -13.14 -42.85
N ALA A 394 -4.17 -14.07 -42.23
CA ALA A 394 -4.56 -14.75 -41.02
C ALA A 394 -4.65 -13.75 -39.84
N PRO A 395 -5.65 -13.87 -38.95
CA PRO A 395 -5.74 -13.03 -37.77
C PRO A 395 -4.55 -13.28 -36.83
N LEU A 396 -4.01 -12.22 -36.25
CA LEU A 396 -2.88 -12.27 -35.33
C LEU A 396 -3.35 -12.08 -33.89
N ALA A 397 -3.38 -13.18 -33.15
CA ALA A 397 -3.75 -13.20 -31.75
C ALA A 397 -2.67 -12.59 -30.84
N TYR A 398 -3.09 -11.88 -29.80
CA TYR A 398 -2.25 -11.31 -28.74
C TYR A 398 -1.13 -10.37 -29.25
N ALA A 399 -1.37 -9.71 -30.37
CA ALA A 399 -0.54 -8.59 -30.83
C ALA A 399 -0.71 -7.42 -29.85
N ASN A 400 0.36 -6.67 -29.62
CA ASN A 400 0.34 -5.49 -28.77
C ASN A 400 -0.12 -4.26 -29.54
N ILE A 401 -1.02 -3.49 -28.95
CA ILE A 401 -1.46 -2.20 -29.47
C ILE A 401 -1.34 -1.19 -28.33
N GLY A 402 -0.67 -0.07 -28.53
CA GLY A 402 -0.59 0.96 -27.52
C GLY A 402 -0.07 2.28 -28.05
N ILE A 403 -0.27 3.35 -27.29
CA ILE A 403 0.29 4.65 -27.61
C ILE A 403 1.76 4.65 -27.18
N LEU A 404 2.64 5.00 -28.11
CA LEU A 404 4.07 4.99 -27.88
C LEU A 404 4.44 5.90 -26.69
N ASN A 405 5.14 5.34 -25.70
CA ASN A 405 5.58 6.02 -24.48
C ASN A 405 4.47 6.49 -23.53
N ARG A 406 3.25 5.98 -23.67
CA ARG A 406 2.14 6.23 -22.74
C ARG A 406 1.69 4.96 -22.04
N GLU A 407 0.95 5.11 -20.95
CA GLU A 407 0.40 4.00 -20.17
C GLU A 407 -0.96 3.50 -20.72
N ILE A 408 -1.23 3.73 -22.02
CA ILE A 408 -2.48 3.35 -22.69
C ILE A 408 -2.18 2.26 -23.73
N GLY A 409 -2.79 1.09 -23.57
CA GLY A 409 -2.61 -0.04 -24.47
C GLY A 409 -3.60 -1.18 -24.26
N THR A 410 -3.53 -2.16 -25.14
CA THR A 410 -4.35 -3.38 -25.14
C THR A 410 -3.61 -4.49 -25.90
N THR A 411 -4.22 -5.68 -25.95
CA THR A 411 -3.81 -6.78 -26.83
C THR A 411 -4.96 -7.21 -27.73
N SER A 412 -4.64 -7.81 -28.89
CA SER A 412 -5.67 -8.49 -29.68
C SER A 412 -6.09 -9.81 -29.06
N ASN A 413 -7.36 -10.18 -29.21
CA ASN A 413 -7.91 -11.46 -28.78
C ASN A 413 -7.48 -12.61 -29.71
N SER A 414 -7.97 -13.82 -29.43
CA SER A 414 -7.68 -15.02 -30.24
C SER A 414 -8.13 -14.95 -31.71
N SER A 415 -9.06 -14.04 -32.03
CA SER A 415 -9.52 -13.75 -33.40
C SER A 415 -8.80 -12.56 -34.04
N GLY A 416 -7.76 -12.03 -33.39
CA GLY A 416 -6.99 -10.88 -33.83
C GLY A 416 -7.70 -9.54 -33.65
N GLU A 417 -8.86 -9.51 -33.00
CA GLU A 417 -9.63 -8.29 -32.77
C GLU A 417 -9.16 -7.55 -31.52
N PHE A 418 -9.25 -6.23 -31.51
CA PHE A 418 -8.85 -5.42 -30.36
C PHE A 418 -9.76 -4.21 -30.17
N GLU A 419 -9.75 -3.70 -28.95
CA GLU A 419 -10.37 -2.43 -28.57
C GLU A 419 -9.40 -1.65 -27.68
N ILE A 420 -9.20 -0.38 -27.99
CA ILE A 420 -8.34 0.53 -27.23
C ILE A 420 -9.06 1.88 -27.02
N PRO A 421 -9.10 2.40 -25.78
CA PRO A 421 -9.65 3.72 -25.50
C PRO A 421 -8.64 4.83 -25.84
N PHE A 422 -9.13 5.95 -26.37
CA PHE A 422 -8.33 7.15 -26.58
C PHE A 422 -9.04 8.39 -26.02
N LEU A 423 -8.24 9.35 -25.58
CA LEU A 423 -8.71 10.71 -25.25
C LEU A 423 -8.42 11.63 -26.44
N GLU A 424 -9.24 12.66 -26.64
CA GLU A 424 -8.97 13.69 -27.67
C GLU A 424 -7.59 14.34 -27.52
N SER A 425 -7.06 14.40 -26.29
CA SER A 425 -5.70 14.89 -26.04
C SER A 425 -4.59 14.05 -26.68
N ASN A 426 -4.90 12.83 -27.17
CA ASN A 426 -3.94 11.94 -27.82
C ASN A 426 -3.92 12.06 -29.36
N VAL A 427 -4.68 12.98 -29.97
CA VAL A 427 -4.79 13.08 -31.45
C VAL A 427 -3.42 13.17 -32.16
N ASN A 428 -2.43 13.81 -31.53
CA ASN A 428 -1.08 13.95 -32.09
C ASN A 428 -0.11 12.81 -31.69
N ASP A 429 -0.56 11.84 -30.89
CA ASP A 429 0.27 10.71 -30.48
C ASP A 429 0.31 9.62 -31.58
N THR A 430 1.25 8.69 -31.44
CA THR A 430 1.46 7.57 -32.38
C THR A 430 1.05 6.25 -31.74
N ILE A 431 0.16 5.50 -32.38
CA ILE A 431 -0.10 4.09 -32.07
C ILE A 431 1.06 3.27 -32.60
N LYS A 432 1.59 2.39 -31.76
CA LYS A 432 2.49 1.32 -32.16
C LYS A 432 1.79 -0.02 -32.01
N VAL A 433 1.80 -0.80 -33.09
CA VAL A 433 1.40 -2.20 -33.09
C VAL A 433 2.65 -3.06 -33.22
N SER A 434 2.80 -4.06 -32.36
CA SER A 434 3.95 -4.96 -32.39
C SER A 434 3.60 -6.40 -32.00
N MET A 435 4.34 -7.37 -32.54
CA MET A 435 4.21 -8.78 -32.21
C MET A 435 5.57 -9.47 -32.34
N ILE A 436 5.85 -10.46 -31.48
CA ILE A 436 7.06 -11.30 -31.59
C ILE A 436 7.06 -11.98 -32.97
N GLY A 437 8.18 -11.87 -33.69
CA GLY A 437 8.33 -12.41 -35.04
C GLY A 437 7.85 -11.48 -36.18
N TYR A 438 7.36 -10.27 -35.88
CA TYR A 438 6.87 -9.30 -36.86
C TYR A 438 7.58 -7.95 -36.74
N GLU A 439 7.59 -7.18 -37.82
CA GLU A 439 8.00 -5.78 -37.77
C GLU A 439 6.91 -4.90 -37.16
N PRO A 440 7.27 -3.93 -36.29
CA PRO A 440 6.30 -3.04 -35.68
C PRO A 440 5.76 -2.02 -36.69
N THR A 441 4.47 -1.75 -36.62
CA THR A 441 3.80 -0.72 -37.43
C THR A 441 3.51 0.50 -36.57
N LEU A 442 3.81 1.69 -37.09
CA LEU A 442 3.51 2.98 -36.46
C LEU A 442 2.39 3.68 -37.22
N ILE A 443 1.40 4.19 -36.51
CA ILE A 443 0.23 4.88 -37.08
C ILE A 443 -0.01 6.16 -36.30
N LEU A 444 -0.07 7.30 -36.99
CA LEU A 444 -0.42 8.58 -36.37
C LEU A 444 -1.93 8.62 -36.07
N LEU A 445 -2.32 8.98 -34.84
CA LEU A 445 -3.73 9.02 -34.45
C LEU A 445 -4.54 10.02 -35.28
N ASP A 446 -3.95 11.17 -35.60
CA ASP A 446 -4.58 12.20 -36.44
C ASP A 446 -5.05 11.67 -37.80
N ASP A 447 -4.32 10.72 -38.40
CA ASP A 447 -4.72 10.08 -39.67
C ASP A 447 -5.99 9.23 -39.54
N ILE A 448 -6.27 8.72 -38.34
CA ILE A 448 -7.45 7.93 -38.00
C ILE A 448 -8.64 8.86 -37.77
N PHE A 449 -8.42 9.91 -36.97
CA PHE A 449 -9.43 10.94 -36.65
C PHE A 449 -9.92 11.65 -37.91
N LYS A 450 -9.01 12.10 -38.79
CA LYS A 450 -9.36 12.74 -40.08
C LYS A 450 -10.21 11.86 -41.00
N LYS A 451 -10.09 10.54 -40.87
CA LYS A 451 -10.85 9.57 -41.68
C LYS A 451 -12.17 9.16 -41.03
N LEU A 452 -12.49 9.67 -39.83
CA LEU A 452 -13.67 9.30 -39.02
C LEU A 452 -13.83 7.77 -38.89
N LYS A 453 -12.72 7.03 -38.86
CA LYS A 453 -12.76 5.57 -38.77
C LYS A 453 -12.80 5.15 -37.31
N THR A 454 -13.93 4.60 -36.89
CA THR A 454 -14.04 3.86 -35.62
C THR A 454 -13.47 2.44 -35.75
N ARG A 455 -13.23 1.95 -36.98
CA ARG A 455 -12.65 0.64 -37.28
C ARG A 455 -11.45 0.69 -38.24
N ILE A 456 -10.38 -0.04 -37.92
CA ILE A 456 -9.12 -0.16 -38.70
C ILE A 456 -8.70 -1.62 -38.74
N ASP A 457 -8.27 -2.04 -39.92
CA ASP A 457 -7.55 -3.29 -40.13
C ASP A 457 -6.07 -2.95 -40.26
N ILE A 458 -5.22 -3.60 -39.47
CA ILE A 458 -3.78 -3.36 -39.41
C ILE A 458 -3.08 -4.64 -39.82
N GLN A 459 -2.28 -4.56 -40.88
CA GLN A 459 -1.46 -5.68 -41.34
C GLN A 459 -0.04 -5.54 -40.78
N LEU A 460 0.49 -6.65 -40.24
CA LEU A 460 1.87 -6.76 -39.80
C LEU A 460 2.66 -7.61 -40.78
N GLN A 461 3.89 -7.21 -41.06
CA GLN A 461 4.81 -7.97 -41.89
C GLN A 461 5.69 -8.86 -41.01
N GLN A 462 5.73 -10.16 -41.33
CA GLN A 462 6.63 -11.10 -40.67
C GLN A 462 8.09 -10.69 -40.91
N ARG A 463 8.93 -10.79 -39.86
CA ARG A 463 10.35 -10.49 -39.93
C ARG A 463 11.12 -11.67 -40.52
N ASP A 464 12.04 -11.39 -41.44
CA ASP A 464 13.01 -12.37 -41.93
C ASP A 464 14.15 -12.51 -40.91
N VAL A 465 14.41 -13.71 -40.39
CA VAL A 465 15.46 -13.96 -39.38
C VAL A 465 16.50 -14.92 -39.96
N GLU A 466 17.74 -14.47 -40.09
CA GLU A 466 18.89 -15.35 -40.38
C GLU A 466 19.21 -16.25 -39.17
N LEU A 467 19.43 -17.54 -39.44
CA LEU A 467 19.82 -18.51 -38.43
C LEU A 467 21.31 -18.38 -38.14
N ASN A 468 21.66 -17.92 -36.94
CA ASN A 468 23.02 -18.08 -36.42
C ASN A 468 23.28 -19.56 -36.11
N GLU A 469 24.37 -20.09 -36.64
CA GLU A 469 24.82 -21.46 -36.40
C GLU A 469 25.07 -21.70 -34.91
N VAL A 470 24.49 -22.78 -34.37
CA VAL A 470 24.68 -23.16 -32.97
C VAL A 470 26.01 -23.88 -32.84
N VAL A 471 27.00 -23.24 -32.20
CA VAL A 471 28.26 -23.88 -31.85
C VAL A 471 28.00 -24.93 -30.76
N VAL A 472 27.94 -26.20 -31.15
CA VAL A 472 27.87 -27.33 -30.20
C VAL A 472 29.25 -27.53 -29.59
N THR A 473 29.43 -27.09 -28.34
CA THR A 473 30.64 -27.42 -27.58
C THR A 473 30.47 -28.76 -26.85
N GLU A 474 31.42 -29.69 -27.02
CA GLU A 474 31.49 -31.00 -26.34
C GLU A 474 31.73 -30.93 -24.81
N LYS A 475 31.48 -29.77 -24.17
CA LYS A 475 31.67 -29.59 -22.72
C LYS A 475 30.43 -30.03 -21.95
N LYS A 476 30.65 -30.74 -20.84
CA LYS A 476 29.61 -31.11 -19.88
C LYS A 476 29.01 -29.83 -19.26
N LEU A 477 27.82 -29.44 -19.71
CA LEU A 477 27.11 -28.27 -19.21
C LEU A 477 26.57 -28.53 -17.79
N THR A 478 26.57 -27.50 -16.94
CA THR A 478 26.04 -27.59 -15.58
C THR A 478 24.72 -26.84 -15.47
N THR A 479 23.70 -27.48 -14.91
CA THR A 479 22.41 -26.83 -14.61
C THR A 479 22.52 -25.89 -13.41
N LYS A 480 21.99 -24.67 -13.53
CA LYS A 480 21.93 -23.65 -12.50
C LYS A 480 20.58 -22.95 -12.51
N ILE A 481 20.15 -22.46 -11.35
CA ILE A 481 19.01 -21.56 -11.22
C ILE A 481 19.55 -20.13 -11.15
N LEU A 482 19.04 -19.24 -11.99
CA LEU A 482 19.39 -17.82 -12.03
C LEU A 482 18.14 -16.97 -11.80
N GLY A 483 18.19 -15.98 -10.92
CA GLY A 483 17.07 -15.09 -10.62
C GLY A 483 16.68 -15.14 -9.15
N ASN A 484 15.42 -14.81 -8.88
CA ASN A 484 14.82 -14.69 -7.57
C ASN A 484 13.99 -15.95 -7.26
N THR A 485 14.22 -16.57 -6.10
CA THR A 485 13.56 -17.84 -5.72
C THR A 485 12.58 -17.68 -4.56
N THR A 486 12.22 -16.45 -4.20
CA THR A 486 11.23 -16.18 -3.12
C THR A 486 9.88 -16.82 -3.44
N ASP A 487 9.29 -17.39 -2.40
CA ASP A 487 7.93 -17.90 -2.32
C ASP A 487 7.15 -17.24 -1.17
N SER A 488 7.62 -16.08 -0.67
CA SER A 488 6.96 -15.34 0.40
C SER A 488 5.50 -15.04 0.03
N LYS A 489 4.61 -15.27 0.99
CA LYS A 489 3.19 -14.96 0.89
C LYS A 489 2.84 -13.63 1.55
N PHE A 490 3.79 -13.01 2.24
CA PHE A 490 3.62 -11.73 2.93
C PHE A 490 3.85 -10.56 2.00
N PHE A 491 4.93 -10.62 1.19
CA PHE A 491 5.27 -9.57 0.24
C PHE A 491 4.86 -9.98 -1.17
N GLY A 492 3.98 -9.18 -1.76
CA GLY A 492 3.43 -9.41 -3.09
C GLY A 492 3.85 -8.38 -4.11
N GLY A 493 4.24 -8.82 -5.32
CA GLY A 493 4.33 -7.96 -6.49
C GLY A 493 3.12 -8.17 -7.40
N LYS A 494 2.39 -7.10 -7.72
CA LYS A 494 1.30 -7.12 -8.70
C LYS A 494 1.77 -6.58 -10.06
N PHE A 495 0.97 -6.82 -11.10
CA PHE A 495 1.04 -5.98 -12.29
C PHE A 495 0.71 -4.53 -11.92
N ALA A 496 1.30 -3.58 -12.63
CA ALA A 496 1.10 -2.16 -12.34
C ALA A 496 -0.23 -1.60 -12.86
N SER A 497 -1.01 -2.44 -13.54
CA SER A 497 -2.38 -2.20 -14.02
C SER A 497 -3.05 -3.56 -14.26
N GLY A 498 -4.37 -3.63 -14.09
CA GLY A 498 -5.22 -4.76 -14.54
C GLY A 498 -5.49 -4.77 -16.05
N ASP A 499 -4.87 -3.85 -16.80
CA ASP A 499 -5.03 -3.77 -18.25
C ASP A 499 -4.16 -4.78 -18.99
N LEU A 500 -4.66 -5.24 -20.13
CA LEU A 500 -3.91 -6.12 -21.03
C LEU A 500 -2.68 -5.39 -21.60
N GLY A 501 -1.56 -6.10 -21.67
CA GLY A 501 -0.25 -5.59 -22.03
C GLY A 501 0.55 -5.04 -20.85
N SER A 502 0.01 -5.08 -19.63
CA SER A 502 0.79 -4.83 -18.41
C SER A 502 1.85 -5.93 -18.25
N GLU A 503 3.04 -5.54 -17.81
CA GLU A 503 4.19 -6.45 -17.78
C GLU A 503 5.09 -6.23 -16.57
N ILE A 504 5.59 -7.34 -16.03
CA ILE A 504 6.62 -7.39 -15.00
C ILE A 504 7.79 -8.27 -15.45
N ALA A 505 9.01 -7.85 -15.15
CA ALA A 505 10.23 -8.52 -15.56
C ALA A 505 11.33 -8.38 -14.52
N ILE A 506 12.31 -9.28 -14.56
CA ILE A 506 13.53 -9.18 -13.76
C ILE A 506 14.77 -9.27 -14.64
N ARG A 507 15.87 -8.66 -14.20
CA ARG A 507 17.17 -8.80 -14.87
C ARG A 507 17.89 -10.07 -14.41
N ILE A 508 18.13 -11.00 -15.33
CA ILE A 508 18.99 -12.15 -15.11
C ILE A 508 20.43 -11.79 -15.46
N LYS A 509 21.35 -12.09 -14.53
CA LYS A 509 22.79 -11.89 -14.76
C LYS A 509 23.37 -13.19 -15.30
N VAL A 510 24.01 -13.15 -16.47
CA VAL A 510 24.63 -14.33 -17.08
C VAL A 510 26.05 -14.49 -16.55
N LYS A 511 26.38 -15.68 -16.05
CA LYS A 511 27.71 -15.96 -15.48
C LYS A 511 28.70 -16.54 -16.50
N LYS A 512 28.21 -17.30 -17.48
CA LYS A 512 29.01 -17.86 -18.58
C LYS A 512 28.25 -17.79 -19.89
N SER A 513 28.97 -17.64 -20.98
CA SER A 513 28.42 -17.51 -22.33
C SER A 513 28.95 -18.63 -23.24
N PRO A 514 28.11 -19.26 -24.08
CA PRO A 514 26.66 -19.10 -24.13
C PRO A 514 25.96 -19.76 -22.92
N THR A 515 24.78 -19.26 -22.56
CA THR A 515 23.88 -19.89 -21.59
C THR A 515 22.58 -20.32 -22.30
N TYR A 516 22.17 -21.56 -22.09
CA TYR A 516 20.93 -22.13 -22.62
C TYR A 516 19.83 -22.08 -21.57
N LEU A 517 18.61 -21.64 -21.94
CA LEU A 517 17.48 -21.55 -21.02
C LEU A 517 16.59 -22.80 -21.14
N ASP A 518 16.48 -23.57 -20.06
CA ASP A 518 15.69 -24.79 -20.01
C ASP A 518 14.25 -24.54 -19.54
N ALA A 519 14.07 -23.69 -18.53
CA ALA A 519 12.75 -23.40 -17.98
C ALA A 519 12.68 -22.02 -17.33
N PHE A 520 11.50 -21.43 -17.31
CA PHE A 520 11.19 -20.22 -16.56
C PHE A 520 10.18 -20.54 -15.45
N SER A 521 10.54 -20.24 -14.20
CA SER A 521 9.69 -20.46 -13.04
C SER A 521 9.29 -19.13 -12.38
N PHE A 522 8.08 -19.09 -11.84
CA PHE A 522 7.58 -17.99 -11.02
C PHE A 522 6.71 -18.52 -9.87
N ASN A 523 6.45 -17.74 -8.83
CA ASN A 523 5.58 -18.11 -7.72
C ASN A 523 4.43 -17.11 -7.59
N ILE A 524 3.20 -17.63 -7.46
CA ILE A 524 1.99 -16.86 -7.23
C ILE A 524 1.58 -17.02 -5.75
N SER A 525 1.54 -15.92 -5.00
CA SER A 525 1.14 -15.92 -3.60
C SER A 525 -0.38 -15.80 -3.42
N TYR A 526 -1.06 -15.13 -4.35
CA TYR A 526 -2.51 -14.93 -4.35
C TYR A 526 -3.04 -14.86 -5.79
N ASN A 527 -4.22 -15.45 -6.03
CA ASN A 527 -4.84 -15.52 -7.34
C ASN A 527 -6.36 -15.68 -7.21
N THR A 528 -7.13 -14.81 -7.85
CA THR A 528 -8.60 -14.92 -7.95
C THR A 528 -9.09 -15.11 -9.37
N GLU A 529 -8.20 -15.30 -10.35
CA GLU A 529 -8.58 -15.48 -11.75
C GLU A 529 -9.17 -16.85 -12.02
N ASP A 530 -10.31 -16.90 -12.68
CA ASP A 530 -10.81 -18.13 -13.28
C ASP A 530 -9.85 -18.63 -14.39
N SER A 531 -9.27 -17.70 -15.16
CA SER A 531 -8.37 -18.00 -16.27
C SER A 531 -7.62 -16.76 -16.75
N ALA A 532 -6.32 -16.70 -16.51
CA ALA A 532 -5.42 -15.70 -17.11
C ALA A 532 -4.43 -16.35 -18.09
N MET A 533 -4.12 -15.64 -19.16
CA MET A 533 -3.06 -15.99 -20.11
C MET A 533 -1.93 -14.97 -20.02
N PHE A 534 -0.71 -15.46 -19.80
CA PHE A 534 0.49 -14.65 -19.85
C PHE A 534 1.36 -15.02 -21.04
N ARG A 535 2.06 -14.02 -21.57
CA ARG A 535 3.17 -14.21 -22.49
C ARG A 535 4.49 -14.09 -21.74
N VAL A 536 5.38 -15.05 -21.97
CA VAL A 536 6.78 -14.93 -21.54
C VAL A 536 7.53 -14.07 -22.54
N ASN A 537 8.24 -13.07 -22.04
CA ASN A 537 9.13 -12.23 -22.85
C ASN A 537 10.58 -12.37 -22.40
N VAL A 538 11.51 -12.35 -23.35
CA VAL A 538 12.96 -12.33 -23.09
C VAL A 538 13.56 -11.15 -23.84
N TYR A 539 14.19 -10.20 -23.15
CA TYR A 539 14.77 -9.00 -23.77
C TYR A 539 16.28 -8.92 -23.57
N GLU A 540 16.95 -8.35 -24.57
CA GLU A 540 18.31 -7.86 -24.40
C GLU A 540 18.34 -6.66 -23.42
N VAL A 541 19.51 -6.39 -22.83
CA VAL A 541 19.70 -5.23 -21.95
C VAL A 541 20.23 -4.05 -22.76
N VAL A 542 19.48 -2.96 -22.82
CA VAL A 542 19.90 -1.69 -23.45
C VAL A 542 19.80 -0.58 -22.41
N ASN A 543 20.91 0.12 -22.15
CA ASN A 543 20.98 1.19 -21.15
C ASN A 543 20.42 0.80 -19.76
N GLY A 544 20.61 -0.47 -19.38
CA GLY A 544 20.13 -1.00 -18.10
C GLY A 544 18.63 -1.34 -18.04
N LEU A 545 17.88 -1.14 -19.12
CA LEU A 545 16.45 -1.44 -19.24
C LEU A 545 16.19 -2.56 -20.28
N PRO A 546 14.98 -3.16 -20.28
CA PRO A 546 14.60 -4.11 -21.33
C PRO A 546 14.57 -3.42 -22.71
N GLY A 547 15.35 -3.96 -23.65
CA GLY A 547 15.45 -3.49 -25.04
C GLY A 547 14.58 -4.29 -25.99
N ARG A 548 15.18 -4.84 -27.07
CA ARG A 548 14.48 -5.67 -28.05
C ARG A 548 14.17 -7.06 -27.51
N ASN A 549 12.98 -7.58 -27.82
CA ASN A 549 12.61 -8.96 -27.50
C ASN A 549 13.41 -9.93 -28.39
N MET A 550 14.03 -10.92 -27.77
CA MET A 550 14.92 -11.90 -28.39
C MET A 550 14.19 -13.16 -28.88
N LEU A 551 12.94 -13.35 -28.47
CA LEU A 551 12.15 -14.50 -28.89
C LEU A 551 11.77 -14.40 -30.37
N ARG A 552 11.64 -15.56 -31.01
CA ARG A 552 11.23 -15.69 -32.42
C ARG A 552 9.76 -16.05 -32.58
N GLU A 553 9.19 -16.67 -31.56
CA GLU A 553 7.80 -17.09 -31.48
C GLU A 553 7.26 -16.79 -30.08
N ASN A 554 5.93 -16.69 -29.96
CA ASN A 554 5.30 -16.43 -28.66
C ASN A 554 5.39 -17.67 -27.76
N ILE A 555 5.56 -17.42 -26.46
CA ILE A 555 5.52 -18.44 -25.42
C ILE A 555 4.40 -18.05 -24.47
N PHE A 556 3.31 -18.84 -24.44
CA PHE A 556 2.16 -18.55 -23.60
C PHE A 556 2.06 -19.53 -22.43
N ILE A 557 1.59 -19.05 -21.28
CA ILE A 557 1.21 -19.85 -20.13
C ILE A 557 -0.18 -19.45 -19.66
N LYS A 558 -1.03 -20.45 -19.44
CA LYS A 558 -2.36 -20.29 -18.86
C LYS A 558 -2.31 -20.62 -17.37
N VAL A 559 -2.90 -19.77 -16.54
CA VAL A 559 -3.03 -19.95 -15.09
C VAL A 559 -4.50 -19.91 -14.71
N LYS A 560 -4.96 -20.77 -13.78
CA LYS A 560 -6.37 -20.88 -13.37
C LYS A 560 -6.53 -20.98 -11.86
N GLY A 561 -6.72 -19.87 -11.15
CA GLY A 561 -6.94 -19.81 -9.69
C GLY A 561 -5.83 -20.40 -8.81
N GLU A 562 -4.83 -21.06 -9.41
CA GLU A 562 -3.76 -21.75 -8.71
C GLU A 562 -2.79 -20.75 -8.08
N THR A 563 -2.26 -21.14 -6.92
CA THR A 563 -1.16 -20.46 -6.21
C THR A 563 0.04 -21.41 -6.09
N GLY A 564 1.20 -20.86 -5.77
CA GLY A 564 2.45 -21.59 -5.66
C GLY A 564 3.33 -21.49 -6.90
N LYS A 565 4.29 -22.43 -7.02
CA LYS A 565 5.33 -22.39 -8.05
C LYS A 565 4.79 -22.88 -9.40
N MET A 566 4.90 -22.02 -10.41
CA MET A 566 4.62 -22.32 -11.81
C MET A 566 5.92 -22.53 -12.59
N ASN A 567 5.86 -23.34 -13.64
CA ASN A 567 7.02 -23.62 -14.48
C ASN A 567 6.65 -23.68 -15.97
N VAL A 568 7.37 -22.93 -16.80
CA VAL A 568 7.26 -22.88 -18.26
C VAL A 568 8.46 -23.60 -18.85
N ASP A 569 8.21 -24.64 -19.66
CA ASP A 569 9.26 -25.33 -20.41
C ASP A 569 9.76 -24.46 -21.57
N LEU A 570 11.06 -24.13 -21.54
CA LEU A 570 11.73 -23.33 -22.55
C LEU A 570 12.57 -24.16 -23.54
N LEU A 571 12.78 -25.46 -23.28
CA LEU A 571 13.70 -26.31 -24.06
C LEU A 571 13.36 -26.32 -25.55
N LYS A 572 12.07 -26.43 -25.88
CA LYS A 572 11.60 -26.49 -27.27
C LYS A 572 11.86 -25.21 -28.08
N TYR A 573 12.11 -24.09 -27.41
CA TYR A 573 12.37 -22.80 -28.06
C TYR A 573 13.85 -22.53 -28.31
N ASN A 574 14.76 -23.38 -27.81
CA ASN A 574 16.21 -23.29 -28.00
C ASN A 574 16.77 -21.87 -27.74
N ILE A 575 16.33 -21.24 -26.65
CA ILE A 575 16.71 -19.86 -26.33
C ILE A 575 18.15 -19.84 -25.80
N VAL A 576 19.02 -19.15 -26.52
CA VAL A 576 20.43 -18.96 -26.15
C VAL A 576 20.70 -17.49 -25.88
N VAL A 577 21.32 -17.21 -24.74
CA VAL A 577 21.72 -15.86 -24.33
C VAL A 577 23.23 -15.80 -24.16
N THR A 578 23.84 -14.71 -24.62
CA THR A 578 25.30 -14.50 -24.55
C THR A 578 25.72 -13.45 -23.51
N GLY A 579 24.75 -12.72 -22.95
CA GLY A 579 24.94 -11.72 -21.90
C GLY A 579 23.69 -11.59 -21.04
N ASP A 580 23.71 -10.66 -20.09
CA ASP A 580 22.55 -10.35 -19.24
C ASP A 580 21.30 -10.10 -20.09
N PHE A 581 20.15 -10.49 -19.54
CA PHE A 581 18.87 -10.36 -20.22
C PHE A 581 17.77 -10.07 -19.20
N PHE A 582 16.62 -9.60 -19.68
CA PHE A 582 15.39 -9.55 -18.91
C PHE A 582 14.49 -10.71 -19.28
N ILE A 583 13.80 -11.27 -18.29
CA ILE A 583 12.70 -12.20 -18.50
C ILE A 583 11.50 -11.78 -17.67
N GLY A 584 10.31 -11.88 -18.26
CA GLY A 584 9.09 -11.36 -17.65
C GLY A 584 7.83 -12.07 -18.11
N LEU A 585 6.73 -11.71 -17.44
CA LEU A 585 5.37 -12.09 -17.78
C LEU A 585 4.60 -10.83 -18.17
N GLU A 586 3.90 -10.93 -19.29
CA GLU A 586 2.97 -9.93 -19.78
C GLU A 586 1.56 -10.49 -19.79
N TRP A 587 0.60 -9.73 -19.28
CA TRP A 587 -0.81 -10.12 -19.25
C TRP A 587 -1.45 -9.91 -20.62
N VAL A 588 -1.89 -10.98 -21.29
CA VAL A 588 -2.43 -10.89 -22.66
C VAL A 588 -3.91 -11.28 -22.79
N GLU A 589 -4.47 -11.99 -21.81
CA GLU A 589 -5.90 -12.33 -21.69
C GLU A 589 -6.26 -12.62 -20.22
N GLY A 590 -7.44 -12.24 -19.76
CA GLY A 590 -7.93 -12.51 -18.39
C GLY A 590 -9.03 -11.53 -17.97
N ASP A 591 -9.56 -11.69 -16.76
CA ASP A 591 -10.49 -10.72 -16.19
C ASP A 591 -9.72 -9.51 -15.64
N ARG A 592 -10.07 -8.30 -16.06
CA ARG A 592 -9.40 -7.08 -15.59
C ARG A 592 -9.65 -6.79 -14.11
N ASN A 593 -10.60 -7.48 -13.50
CA ASN A 593 -11.01 -7.28 -12.11
C ASN A 593 -10.39 -8.30 -11.13
N ALA A 594 -9.65 -9.29 -11.60
CA ALA A 594 -9.09 -10.30 -10.70
C ALA A 594 -7.65 -9.99 -10.27
N GLY A 595 -7.34 -10.38 -9.04
CA GLY A 595 -6.09 -10.08 -8.36
C GLY A 595 -5.09 -11.21 -8.50
N ILE A 596 -3.99 -10.95 -9.21
CA ILE A 596 -2.84 -11.87 -9.28
C ILE A 596 -1.65 -11.21 -8.60
N VAL A 597 -1.11 -11.90 -7.60
CA VAL A 597 0.03 -11.44 -6.82
C VAL A 597 1.14 -12.48 -6.90
N PHE A 598 2.33 -12.04 -7.29
CA PHE A 598 3.53 -12.87 -7.32
C PHE A 598 4.27 -12.74 -5.98
N SER A 599 4.80 -13.85 -5.47
CA SER A 599 5.71 -13.79 -4.32
C SER A 599 6.87 -12.85 -4.64
N SER A 600 7.23 -11.99 -3.69
CA SER A 600 8.32 -11.04 -3.82
C SER A 600 9.21 -11.04 -2.59
N GLY A 601 10.35 -10.35 -2.65
CA GLY A 601 11.25 -10.24 -1.51
C GLY A 601 12.35 -9.22 -1.75
N PHE A 602 13.01 -8.80 -0.67
CA PHE A 602 13.94 -7.66 -0.65
C PHE A 602 15.40 -8.01 -0.93
N ILE A 603 15.84 -9.24 -0.65
CA ILE A 603 17.20 -9.75 -1.00
C ILE A 603 17.32 -10.01 -2.52
N ASN A 604 16.21 -9.95 -3.22
CA ASN A 604 16.09 -10.30 -4.64
C ASN A 604 16.39 -9.12 -5.55
N LYS A 605 16.70 -9.40 -6.82
CA LYS A 605 16.89 -8.35 -7.82
C LYS A 605 15.57 -7.66 -8.10
N GLY A 606 15.55 -6.33 -8.01
CA GLY A 606 14.36 -5.50 -8.23
C GLY A 606 13.62 -5.77 -9.54
N THR A 607 12.32 -5.54 -9.49
CA THR A 607 11.36 -5.78 -10.57
C THR A 607 11.29 -4.57 -11.49
N TYR A 608 11.17 -4.82 -12.78
CA TYR A 608 10.93 -3.81 -13.80
C TYR A 608 9.52 -4.02 -14.31
N TYR A 609 8.77 -2.95 -14.48
CA TYR A 609 7.38 -3.05 -14.85
C TYR A 609 6.97 -1.94 -15.82
N ARG A 610 5.84 -2.16 -16.51
CA ARG A 610 5.16 -1.17 -17.33
C ARG A 610 3.66 -1.48 -17.33
N LYS A 611 2.82 -0.44 -17.32
CA LYS A 611 1.35 -0.59 -17.31
C LYS A 611 0.75 -0.96 -18.67
N ALA A 612 1.51 -0.75 -19.74
CA ALA A 612 1.11 -1.08 -21.10
C ALA A 612 2.33 -1.50 -21.93
N SER A 613 2.09 -2.35 -22.93
CA SER A 613 3.13 -2.94 -23.79
C SER A 613 3.96 -1.94 -24.60
N GLN A 614 3.49 -0.70 -24.76
CA GLN A 614 4.23 0.41 -25.39
C GLN A 614 4.58 1.54 -24.41
N GLY A 615 4.33 1.34 -23.12
CA GLY A 615 4.67 2.25 -22.05
C GLY A 615 6.15 2.18 -21.67
N ARG A 616 6.57 3.15 -20.86
CA ARG A 616 7.94 3.23 -20.35
C ARG A 616 8.15 2.20 -19.24
N TRP A 617 9.34 1.60 -19.23
CA TRP A 617 9.78 0.77 -18.11
C TRP A 617 10.05 1.62 -16.87
N LYS A 618 9.51 1.19 -15.75
CA LYS A 618 9.82 1.68 -14.41
C LYS A 618 10.48 0.57 -13.61
N LYS A 619 11.13 0.93 -12.51
CA LYS A 619 11.82 -0.02 -11.63
C LYS A 619 11.23 0.08 -10.23
N PHE A 620 11.02 -1.08 -9.63
CA PHE A 620 10.59 -1.24 -8.26
C PHE A 620 11.65 -2.06 -7.49
N PRO A 621 12.02 -1.67 -6.26
CA PRO A 621 13.14 -2.27 -5.54
C PRO A 621 12.92 -3.73 -5.15
N MET A 622 11.69 -4.18 -4.87
CA MET A 622 11.42 -5.59 -4.58
C MET A 622 11.54 -6.48 -5.82
N GLY A 623 12.11 -7.67 -5.66
CA GLY A 623 12.19 -8.67 -6.71
C GLY A 623 11.07 -9.71 -6.61
N VAL A 624 10.21 -9.79 -7.63
CA VAL A 624 9.28 -10.92 -7.80
C VAL A 624 10.05 -12.23 -7.96
N GLY A 625 9.46 -13.34 -7.52
CA GLY A 625 10.02 -14.70 -7.45
C GLY A 625 10.19 -15.37 -8.82
N PHE A 626 10.78 -14.65 -9.77
CA PHE A 626 11.04 -15.08 -11.13
C PHE A 626 12.45 -15.67 -11.21
N ASN A 627 12.60 -16.85 -11.79
CA ASN A 627 13.91 -17.46 -12.01
C ASN A 627 13.92 -18.35 -13.26
N VAL A 628 15.11 -18.61 -13.78
CA VAL A 628 15.32 -19.53 -14.91
C VAL A 628 16.19 -20.69 -14.49
N THR A 629 15.83 -21.89 -14.93
CA THR A 629 16.75 -23.02 -14.98
C THR A 629 17.54 -22.90 -16.28
N ALA A 630 18.87 -22.89 -16.18
CA ALA A 630 19.76 -22.65 -17.30
C ALA A 630 21.00 -23.54 -17.26
N LYS A 631 21.62 -23.79 -18.42
CA LYS A 631 22.81 -24.63 -18.58
C LYS A 631 23.97 -23.84 -19.19
N TYR A 632 25.16 -23.96 -18.61
CA TYR A 632 26.43 -23.38 -19.10
C TYR A 632 27.68 -24.01 -18.46
#